data_AF-A0A0K8QAC5-F1
#
_entry.id   AF-A0A0K8QAC5-F1
#
_cell.length_a   1.000
_cell.length_b   1.000
_cell.length_c   1.000
_cell.angle_alpha   90.00
_cell.angle_beta   90.00
_cell.angle_gamma   90.00
#
_symmetry.space_group_name_H-M   'P 1'
#
loop_
_entity.id
_entity.type
_entity.pdbx_description
1 polymer ?
#
loop_
_entity_poly.entity_id
_entity_poly.type
_entity_poly.pdbx_seq_one_letter_code
_entity_poly.pdbx_strand_id
1 'polypeptide(L)'
;AVGVWASLVLLVARLVQGLAHGGELPSSQTYLSEIAPKEHRGYWATLIYTSGTVGILFGTLLGAVLNMALSPEVMNAWGWRIPFLIGAAMGLYALIMRSRLHESDVFEGESLRRNASRSGRRSSGTASRPSRSSASPWASQSSTTSGAWWLRVTPPRR
;
A
#
# COMPACT_ATOMS: atom_id res chain seq x y z
N ALA A 1 4.07 40.84 15.41
CA ALA A 1 4.89 39.62 15.57
C ALA A 1 4.02 38.45 16.02
N VAL A 2 3.34 37.78 15.08
CA VAL A 2 2.72 36.45 15.27
C VAL A 2 3.59 35.36 14.60
N GLY A 3 4.67 35.78 13.92
CA GLY A 3 5.41 34.97 12.96
C GLY A 3 6.21 33.81 13.53
N VAL A 4 6.75 33.90 14.75
CA VAL A 4 7.59 32.81 15.29
C VAL A 4 6.74 31.59 15.64
N TRP A 5 5.62 31.79 16.32
CA TRP A 5 4.68 30.71 16.65
C TRP A 5 3.99 30.14 15.40
N ALA A 6 3.60 30.99 14.45
CA ALA A 6 3.04 30.54 13.18
C ALA A 6 4.04 29.66 12.39
N SER A 7 5.30 30.10 12.29
CA SER A 7 6.36 29.32 11.63
C SER A 7 6.65 28.00 12.33
N LEU A 8 6.64 27.97 13.67
CA LEU A 8 6.86 26.74 14.43
C LEU A 8 5.72 25.73 14.22
N VAL A 9 4.47 26.18 14.26
CA VAL A 9 3.31 25.32 14.00
C VAL A 9 3.32 24.79 12.56
N LEU A 10 3.63 25.65 11.59
CA LEU A 10 3.75 25.24 10.19
C LEU A 10 4.89 24.23 9.98
N LEU A 11 6.03 24.42 10.66
CA LEU A 11 7.16 23.49 10.63
C LEU A 11 6.76 22.11 11.18
N VAL A 12 6.15 22.07 12.36
CA VAL A 12 5.69 20.82 12.96
C VAL A 12 4.65 20.14 12.07
N ALA A 13 3.67 20.89 11.56
CA ALA A 13 2.69 20.36 10.62
C ALA A 13 3.34 19.77 9.36
N ARG A 14 4.39 20.42 8.84
CA ARG A 14 5.17 19.91 7.70
C ARG A 14 5.95 18.64 8.01
N LEU A 15 6.53 18.53 9.21
CA LEU A 15 7.23 17.32 9.65
C LEU A 15 6.25 16.15 9.80
N VAL A 16 5.10 16.38 10.41
CA VAL A 16 4.05 15.36 10.58
C VAL A 16 3.52 14.89 9.22
N GLN A 17 3.21 15.82 8.32
CA GLN A 17 2.74 15.48 6.98
C GLN A 17 3.82 14.70 6.19
N GLY A 18 5.09 15.10 6.31
CA GLY A 18 6.22 14.43 5.66
C GLY A 18 6.47 13.02 6.19
N LEU A 19 6.40 12.82 7.51
CA LEU A 19 6.52 11.50 8.15
C LEU A 19 5.37 10.57 7.74
N ALA A 20 4.14 11.07 7.72
CA ALA A 20 2.99 10.30 7.26
C ALA A 20 3.14 9.87 5.79
N HIS A 21 3.47 10.81 4.90
CA HIS A 21 3.71 10.49 3.48
C HIS A 21 4.88 9.52 3.28
N GLY A 22 5.97 9.68 4.04
CA GLY A 22 7.20 8.90 3.88
C GLY A 22 7.09 7.44 4.33
N GLY A 23 6.21 7.10 5.27
CA GLY A 23 6.04 5.72 5.75
C GLY A 23 5.05 4.89 4.92
N GLU A 24 4.01 5.52 4.37
CA GLU A 24 2.91 4.83 3.67
C GLU A 24 3.22 4.49 2.22
N LEU A 25 3.98 5.34 1.52
CA LEU A 25 4.31 5.14 0.10
C LEU A 25 5.26 3.93 -0.13
N PRO A 26 6.37 3.75 0.60
CA PRO A 26 7.31 2.66 0.35
C PRO A 26 6.78 1.28 0.77
N SER A 27 5.97 1.24 1.82
CA SER A 27 5.31 0.01 2.29
C SER A 27 4.28 -0.49 1.26
N SER A 28 3.50 0.43 0.69
CA SER A 28 2.56 0.13 -0.41
C SER A 28 3.27 -0.32 -1.68
N GLN A 29 4.42 0.30 -2.02
CA GLN A 29 5.21 -0.08 -3.19
C GLN A 29 5.83 -1.47 -3.07
N THR A 30 6.36 -1.82 -1.88
CA THR A 30 6.89 -3.17 -1.61
C THR A 30 5.78 -4.21 -1.71
N TYR A 31 4.63 -3.97 -1.07
CA TYR A 31 3.45 -4.85 -1.17
C TYR A 31 2.97 -5.05 -2.62
N LEU A 32 2.90 -3.97 -3.40
CA LEU A 32 2.53 -4.05 -4.81
C LEU A 32 3.56 -4.85 -5.63
N SER A 33 4.85 -4.72 -5.32
CA SER A 33 5.92 -5.48 -5.99
C SER A 33 5.87 -6.97 -5.67
N GLU A 34 5.39 -7.33 -4.46
CA GLU A 34 5.19 -8.71 -4.01
C GLU A 34 3.98 -9.36 -4.68
N ILE A 35 2.91 -8.59 -4.93
CA ILE A 35 1.64 -9.10 -5.48
C ILE A 35 1.56 -8.99 -7.00
N ALA A 36 2.36 -8.13 -7.64
CA ALA A 36 2.25 -7.90 -9.07
C ALA A 36 2.71 -9.12 -9.91
N PRO A 37 1.91 -9.56 -10.90
CA PRO A 37 2.29 -10.61 -11.86
C PRO A 37 3.49 -10.16 -12.71
N LYS A 38 4.43 -11.07 -12.98
CA LYS A 38 5.76 -10.78 -13.56
C LYS A 38 5.73 -10.00 -14.88
N GLU A 39 4.65 -10.12 -15.66
CA GLU A 39 4.54 -9.57 -17.03
C GLU A 39 4.12 -8.09 -17.10
N HIS A 40 3.59 -7.49 -16.03
CA HIS A 40 3.13 -6.08 -16.06
C HIS A 40 3.68 -5.20 -14.93
N ARG A 41 4.68 -5.67 -14.16
CA ARG A 41 5.25 -4.95 -13.01
C ARG A 41 5.73 -3.53 -13.35
N GLY A 42 6.33 -3.34 -14.53
CA GLY A 42 6.81 -2.03 -14.99
C GLY A 42 5.69 -1.02 -15.26
N TYR A 43 4.55 -1.47 -15.78
CA TYR A 43 3.40 -0.60 -16.08
C TYR A 43 2.72 -0.12 -14.79
N TRP A 44 2.49 -1.03 -13.83
CA TRP A 44 1.90 -0.67 -12.54
C TRP A 44 2.83 0.21 -11.69
N ALA A 45 4.13 -0.06 -11.70
CA ALA A 45 5.12 0.77 -11.01
C ALA A 45 5.16 2.20 -11.61
N THR A 46 5.17 2.33 -12.93
CA THR A 46 5.21 3.65 -13.60
C THR A 46 3.90 4.42 -13.48
N LEU A 47 2.74 3.74 -13.40
CA LEU A 47 1.44 4.36 -13.17
C LEU A 47 1.39 5.19 -11.87
N ILE A 48 1.96 4.65 -10.78
CA ILE A 48 2.01 5.36 -9.49
C ILE A 48 2.80 6.66 -9.62
N TYR A 49 4.01 6.59 -10.18
CA TYR A 49 4.85 7.78 -10.38
C TYR A 49 4.23 8.77 -11.36
N THR A 50 3.70 8.28 -12.48
CA THR A 50 3.08 9.12 -13.51
C THR A 50 1.88 9.88 -12.94
N SER A 51 1.01 9.21 -12.19
CA SER A 51 -0.14 9.88 -11.55
C SER A 51 0.28 10.98 -10.57
N GLY A 52 1.33 10.73 -9.77
CA GLY A 52 1.89 11.73 -8.87
C GLY A 52 2.49 12.92 -9.62
N THR A 53 3.28 12.67 -10.66
CA THR A 53 3.87 13.71 -11.50
C THR A 53 2.80 14.54 -12.21
N VAL A 54 1.74 13.92 -12.75
CA VAL A 54 0.61 14.63 -13.36
C VAL A 54 -0.08 15.53 -12.34
N GLY A 55 -0.29 15.07 -11.10
CA GLY A 55 -0.85 15.89 -10.04
C GLY A 55 0.01 17.11 -9.70
N ILE A 56 1.34 16.93 -9.62
CA ILE A 56 2.28 18.03 -9.38
C ILE A 56 2.23 19.04 -10.54
N LEU A 57 2.31 18.56 -11.78
CA LEU A 57 2.24 19.41 -12.98
C LEU A 57 0.93 20.21 -13.03
N PHE A 58 -0.19 19.56 -12.72
CA PHE A 58 -1.49 20.23 -12.65
C PHE A 58 -1.50 21.34 -11.59
N GLY A 59 -1.00 21.06 -10.38
CA GLY A 59 -0.90 22.06 -9.32
C GLY A 59 0.01 23.24 -9.69
N THR A 60 1.16 22.97 -10.30
CA THR A 60 2.08 24.00 -10.78
C THR A 60 1.44 24.84 -11.88
N LEU A 61 0.79 24.21 -12.87
CA LEU A 61 0.13 24.92 -13.96
C LEU A 61 -1.02 25.79 -13.45
N LEU A 62 -1.84 25.27 -12.54
CA LEU A 62 -2.91 26.01 -11.89
C LEU A 62 -2.36 27.26 -11.18
N GLY A 63 -1.28 27.10 -10.41
CA GLY A 63 -0.61 28.22 -9.76
C GLY A 63 -0.08 29.27 -10.76
N ALA A 64 0.53 28.82 -11.86
CA ALA A 64 1.02 29.69 -12.91
C ALA A 64 -0.12 30.49 -13.58
N VAL A 65 -1.20 29.81 -13.97
CA VAL A 65 -2.39 30.44 -14.57
C VAL A 65 -2.99 31.48 -13.64
N LEU A 66 -3.13 31.17 -12.36
CA LEU A 66 -3.66 32.12 -11.38
C LEU A 66 -2.76 33.34 -11.22
N ASN A 67 -1.43 33.18 -11.22
CA ASN A 67 -0.49 34.30 -11.16
C ASN A 67 -0.49 35.16 -12.43
N MET A 68 -0.83 34.58 -13.59
CA MET A 68 -0.97 35.35 -14.84
C MET A 68 -2.33 36.04 -14.95
N ALA A 69 -3.39 35.45 -14.37
CA ALA A 69 -4.75 35.96 -14.47
C ALA A 69 -5.10 37.00 -13.39
N LEU A 70 -4.44 36.97 -12.23
CA LEU A 70 -4.75 37.83 -11.08
C LEU A 70 -3.58 38.76 -10.78
N SER A 71 -3.89 40.01 -10.36
CA SER A 71 -2.86 40.92 -9.85
C SER A 71 -2.27 40.40 -8.53
N PRO A 72 -1.02 40.76 -8.18
CA PRO A 72 -0.39 40.34 -6.93
C PRO A 72 -1.20 40.71 -5.68
N GLU A 73 -1.88 41.86 -5.70
CA GLU A 73 -2.71 42.33 -4.60
C GLU A 73 -3.92 41.40 -4.40
N VAL A 74 -4.60 41.05 -5.49
CA VAL A 74 -5.77 40.16 -5.45
C VAL A 74 -5.35 38.73 -5.08
N MET A 75 -4.20 38.27 -5.59
CA MET A 75 -3.65 36.95 -5.25
C MET A 75 -3.40 36.81 -3.75
N ASN A 76 -2.76 37.80 -3.14
CA ASN A 76 -2.45 37.80 -1.70
C ASN A 76 -3.71 38.01 -0.83
N ALA A 77 -4.65 38.84 -1.28
CA ALA A 77 -5.89 39.07 -0.54
C ALA A 77 -6.79 37.82 -0.55
N TRP A 78 -7.02 37.23 -1.73
CA TRP A 78 -8.01 36.17 -1.91
C TRP A 78 -7.60 35.00 -2.83
N GLY A 79 -6.87 35.28 -3.91
CA GLY A 79 -6.59 34.31 -4.98
C GLY A 79 -5.93 33.01 -4.52
N TRP A 80 -5.13 33.05 -3.46
CA TRP A 80 -4.51 31.84 -2.87
C TRP A 80 -5.52 30.78 -2.42
N ARG A 81 -6.79 31.12 -2.18
CA ARG A 81 -7.83 30.16 -1.74
C ARG A 81 -8.30 29.24 -2.87
N ILE A 82 -8.23 29.69 -4.12
CA ILE A 82 -8.68 28.94 -5.30
C ILE A 82 -8.01 27.55 -5.40
N PRO A 83 -6.68 27.41 -5.32
CA PRO A 83 -6.04 26.09 -5.39
C PRO A 83 -6.41 25.18 -4.22
N PHE A 84 -6.67 25.72 -3.03
CA PHE A 84 -7.14 24.93 -1.90
C PHE A 84 -8.56 24.41 -2.10
N LEU A 85 -9.47 25.22 -2.67
CA LEU A 85 -10.84 24.78 -2.97
C LEU A 85 -10.87 23.69 -4.03
N ILE A 86 -10.08 23.85 -5.10
CA ILE A 86 -9.94 22.84 -6.15
C ILE A 86 -9.34 21.57 -5.55
N GLY A 87 -8.28 21.69 -4.75
CA GLY A 87 -7.67 20.57 -4.05
C GLY A 87 -8.64 19.85 -3.10
N ALA A 88 -9.49 20.59 -2.38
CA ALA A 88 -10.50 20.01 -1.51
C ALA A 88 -11.57 19.24 -2.30
N ALA A 89 -12.05 19.79 -3.41
CA ALA A 89 -13.00 19.10 -4.29
C ALA A 89 -12.40 17.82 -4.89
N MET A 90 -11.16 17.89 -5.38
CA MET A 90 -10.45 16.71 -5.90
C MET A 90 -10.16 15.68 -4.81
N GLY A 91 -9.80 16.12 -3.60
CA GLY A 91 -9.60 15.25 -2.44
C GLY A 91 -10.88 14.54 -2.02
N LEU A 92 -12.01 15.24 -2.03
CA LEU A 92 -13.32 14.65 -1.76
C LEU A 92 -13.69 13.64 -2.85
N TYR A 93 -13.46 13.97 -4.12
CA TYR A 93 -13.67 13.03 -5.23
C TYR A 93 -12.81 11.77 -5.06
N ALA A 94 -11.52 11.92 -4.71
CA ALA A 94 -10.62 10.81 -4.44
C ALA A 94 -11.10 9.97 -3.23
N LEU A 95 -11.64 10.61 -2.19
CA LEU A 95 -12.21 9.92 -1.04
C LEU A 95 -13.45 9.11 -1.42
N ILE A 96 -14.33 9.66 -2.27
CA ILE A 96 -15.50 8.95 -2.80
C ILE A 96 -15.07 7.78 -3.69
N MET A 97 -14.05 7.96 -4.52
CA MET A 97 -13.50 6.87 -5.33
C MET A 97 -12.92 5.77 -4.43
N ARG A 98 -12.21 6.15 -3.37
CA ARG A 98 -11.65 5.21 -2.39
C ARG A 98 -12.73 4.46 -1.60
N SER A 99 -13.87 5.10 -1.31
CA SER A 99 -14.99 4.43 -0.63
C SER A 99 -15.80 3.52 -1.56
N ARG A 100 -15.67 3.66 -2.89
CA ARG A 100 -16.35 2.83 -3.90
C ARG A 100 -15.50 1.68 -4.43
N LEU A 101 -14.23 1.60 -4.04
CA LEU A 101 -13.39 0.41 -4.25
C LEU A 101 -13.88 -0.67 -3.28
N HIS A 102 -14.94 -1.38 -3.66
CA HIS A 102 -15.30 -2.66 -3.06
C HIS A 102 -14.07 -3.59 -3.10
N GLU A 103 -13.84 -4.32 -2.00
CA GLU A 103 -12.80 -5.34 -1.90
C GLU A 103 -12.78 -6.17 -3.18
N SER A 104 -11.69 -6.08 -3.95
CA SER A 104 -11.58 -6.80 -5.22
C SER A 104 -11.90 -8.27 -5.00
N ASP A 105 -12.63 -8.87 -5.92
CA ASP A 105 -13.18 -10.25 -5.98
C ASP A 105 -12.18 -11.41 -5.73
N VAL A 106 -10.97 -11.11 -5.28
CA VAL A 106 -9.94 -12.05 -4.86
C VAL A 106 -10.37 -12.82 -3.59
N PHE A 107 -11.29 -12.30 -2.78
CA PHE A 107 -11.75 -12.98 -1.55
C PHE A 107 -12.99 -13.88 -1.74
N GLU A 108 -13.83 -13.64 -2.76
CA GLU A 108 -14.99 -14.49 -3.04
C GLU A 108 -14.57 -15.87 -3.56
N GLY A 109 -13.50 -15.94 -4.36
CA GLY A 109 -12.94 -17.22 -4.83
C GLY A 109 -12.36 -18.10 -3.70
N GLU A 110 -11.75 -17.49 -2.68
CA GLU A 110 -11.18 -18.23 -1.55
C GLU A 110 -12.23 -18.67 -0.52
N SER A 111 -13.26 -17.85 -0.27
CA SER A 111 -14.35 -18.22 0.65
C SER A 111 -15.20 -19.37 0.09
N LEU A 112 -15.48 -19.37 -1.22
CA LEU A 112 -16.15 -20.47 -1.91
C LEU A 112 -15.31 -21.76 -1.91
N ARG A 113 -14.00 -21.68 -2.15
CA ARG A 113 -13.10 -22.85 -2.13
C ARG A 113 -12.88 -23.41 -0.72
N ARG A 114 -12.91 -22.54 0.30
CA ARG A 114 -12.84 -22.93 1.73
C ARG A 114 -14.13 -23.59 2.23
N ASN A 115 -15.30 -23.16 1.73
CA ASN A 115 -16.58 -23.82 2.03
C ASN A 115 -16.72 -25.16 1.31
N ALA A 116 -16.27 -25.28 0.06
CA ALA A 116 -16.27 -26.55 -0.68
C ALA A 116 -15.33 -27.61 -0.05
N SER A 117 -14.17 -27.20 0.46
CA SER A 117 -13.24 -28.11 1.15
C SER A 117 -13.71 -28.53 2.56
N ARG A 118 -14.55 -27.72 3.21
CA ARG A 118 -15.19 -28.06 4.49
C ARG A 118 -16.37 -29.02 4.34
N SER A 119 -17.15 -28.94 3.25
CA SER A 119 -18.26 -29.87 3.01
C SER A 119 -17.77 -31.27 2.63
N GLY A 120 -16.67 -31.39 1.88
CA GLY A 120 -16.08 -32.68 1.51
C GLY A 120 -15.44 -33.47 2.66
N ARG A 121 -15.06 -32.82 3.77
CA ARG A 121 -14.50 -33.49 4.96
C ARG A 121 -15.56 -34.01 5.94
N ARG A 122 -16.82 -33.58 5.83
CA ARG A 122 -17.91 -34.02 6.71
C ARG A 122 -18.61 -35.29 6.23
N SER A 123 -18.51 -35.63 4.93
CA SER A 123 -19.14 -36.82 4.35
C SER A 123 -18.26 -38.07 4.34
N SER A 124 -16.96 -37.97 4.63
CA SER A 124 -16.00 -39.09 4.60
C SER A 124 -15.66 -39.67 5.98
N GLY A 125 -16.52 -39.45 6.98
CA GLY A 125 -16.31 -39.82 8.40
C GLY A 125 -17.00 -41.10 8.86
N THR A 126 -17.30 -42.06 7.97
CA THR A 126 -17.91 -43.34 8.34
C THR A 126 -17.26 -44.49 7.57
N ALA A 127 -15.98 -44.73 7.83
CA ALA A 127 -15.34 -46.00 7.49
C ALA A 127 -14.45 -46.42 8.65
N SER A 128 -15.05 -47.26 9.50
CA SER A 128 -14.42 -48.11 10.50
C SER A 128 -13.10 -48.70 10.02
N ARG A 129 -12.06 -48.71 10.86
CA ARG A 129 -11.08 -49.80 10.94
C ARG A 129 -10.31 -49.82 12.27
N PRO A 130 -9.88 -51.01 12.70
CA PRO A 130 -9.77 -51.34 14.12
C PRO A 130 -8.37 -51.12 14.73
N SER A 131 -8.41 -51.06 16.05
CA SER A 131 -7.35 -51.30 17.03
C SER A 131 -6.22 -52.23 16.55
N ARG A 132 -4.98 -51.74 16.66
CA ARG A 132 -3.83 -52.57 17.05
C ARG A 132 -2.87 -51.74 17.90
N SER A 133 -2.82 -52.13 19.17
CA SER A 133 -1.76 -51.85 20.11
C SER A 133 -0.47 -52.60 19.72
N SER A 134 0.67 -51.92 19.75
CA SER A 134 1.91 -52.52 20.27
C SER A 134 3.00 -51.45 20.45
N ALA A 135 3.36 -51.26 21.72
CA ALA A 135 4.71 -51.01 22.25
C ALA A 135 5.53 -49.78 21.77
N SER A 136 5.86 -48.97 22.77
CA SER A 136 6.95 -47.98 22.92
C SER A 136 8.34 -48.67 22.97
N PRO A 137 9.45 -48.07 23.47
CA PRO A 137 9.85 -46.69 23.83
C PRO A 137 11.25 -46.31 23.27
N TRP A 138 11.89 -45.24 23.78
CA TRP A 138 13.33 -44.84 23.70
C TRP A 138 13.85 -44.27 22.34
N ALA A 139 14.03 -42.96 22.22
CA ALA A 139 15.21 -42.18 22.60
C ALA A 139 16.38 -42.22 21.58
N SER A 140 16.49 -41.18 20.75
CA SER A 140 17.73 -40.46 20.35
C SER A 140 17.34 -39.40 19.32
N GLN A 141 17.89 -38.19 19.23
CA GLN A 141 18.99 -37.53 19.91
C GLN A 141 18.78 -36.02 19.69
N SER A 142 19.27 -35.25 20.65
CA SER A 142 19.14 -33.81 20.82
C SER A 142 20.06 -32.96 19.90
N SER A 143 19.56 -31.77 19.58
CA SER A 143 20.24 -30.45 19.58
C SER A 143 21.44 -30.16 18.66
N THR A 144 21.44 -28.89 18.21
CA THR A 144 22.59 -28.06 17.74
C THR A 144 22.90 -28.27 16.25
N THR A 145 22.97 -27.28 15.36
CA THR A 145 23.62 -25.96 15.49
C THR A 145 23.17 -25.03 14.35
N SER A 146 23.19 -23.75 14.65
CA SER A 146 23.00 -22.57 13.83
C SER A 146 23.70 -22.54 12.45
N GLY A 147 23.08 -21.84 11.51
CA GLY A 147 23.75 -20.88 10.62
C GLY A 147 24.40 -21.42 9.34
N ALA A 148 23.66 -21.50 8.23
CA ALA A 148 24.21 -21.41 6.86
C ALA A 148 23.12 -21.25 5.77
N TRP A 149 22.14 -20.36 5.96
CA TRP A 149 21.07 -20.15 4.97
C TRP A 149 21.38 -19.12 3.86
N TRP A 150 22.57 -18.49 3.87
CA TRP A 150 22.88 -17.33 3.00
C TRP A 150 23.91 -17.59 1.88
N LEU A 151 24.36 -18.83 1.65
CA LEU A 151 25.39 -19.15 0.64
C LEU A 151 24.86 -19.74 -0.69
N ARG A 152 23.59 -19.50 -1.04
CA ARG A 152 23.06 -19.80 -2.39
C ARG A 152 22.80 -18.55 -3.22
N VAL A 153 23.84 -17.73 -3.38
CA VAL A 153 23.90 -16.71 -4.44
C VAL A 153 24.79 -17.26 -5.55
N THR A 154 24.18 -17.80 -6.60
CA THR A 154 24.86 -18.14 -7.85
C THR A 154 25.00 -16.89 -8.73
N PRO A 155 26.19 -16.49 -9.17
CA PRO A 155 26.34 -15.45 -10.19
C PRO A 155 26.04 -16.00 -11.59
N PRO A 156 25.63 -15.14 -12.55
CA PRO A 156 25.34 -15.54 -13.92
C PRO A 156 26.63 -15.86 -14.70
N ARG A 157 26.59 -16.91 -15.52
CA ARG A 157 27.62 -17.18 -16.52
C ARG A 157 27.31 -16.37 -17.79
N ARG A 158 28.25 -15.48 -18.12
CA ARG A 158 28.59 -14.84 -19.41
C ARG A 158 27.46 -14.23 -20.24
#